data_AF-A0A967PYU7-F1
#
_entry.id   AF-A0A967PYU7-F1
#
_cell.length_a   1.000
_cell.length_b   1.000
_cell.length_c   1.000
_cell.angle_alpha   90.00
_cell.angle_beta   90.00
_cell.angle_gamma   90.00
#
_symmetry.space_group_name_H-M   'P 1'
#
loop_
_entity.id
_entity.type
_entity.pdbx_description
1 polymer ?
#
loop_
_entity_poly.entity_id
_entity_poly.type
_entity_poly.pdbx_seq_one_letter_code
_entity_poly.pdbx_strand_id
1 'polypeptide(L)'
;MTIYYICAVDITNYDAQRTHILEVVLNLHHLGEDVTLFLPQFRKKRESFPFKTVYVPVLLKKSKLKFVEYEIGSFFVLLAHCLLRRPQVVYIRKGFLTVVPGIVSRLLGIKSIIEINGIIAEELRVGLNLPGFAVP
;
A
#
# COMPACT_ATOMS: atom_id res chain seq x y z
N MET A 1 -14.96 6.27 11.09
CA MET A 1 -13.79 5.65 11.79
C MET A 1 -12.50 6.26 11.25
N THR A 2 -11.35 6.05 11.91
CA THR A 2 -10.02 6.41 11.39
C THR A 2 -9.38 5.17 10.78
N ILE A 3 -9.06 5.24 9.48
CA ILE A 3 -8.51 4.13 8.71
C ILE A 3 -7.16 4.54 8.16
N TYR A 4 -6.13 3.74 8.44
CA TYR A 4 -4.83 3.88 7.79
C TYR A 4 -4.75 2.88 6.64
N TYR A 5 -4.79 3.37 5.41
CA TYR A 5 -4.65 2.56 4.21
C TYR A 5 -3.19 2.59 3.76
N ILE A 6 -2.57 1.43 3.58
CA ILE A 6 -1.15 1.33 3.20
C ILE A 6 -0.94 0.40 2.01
N CYS A 7 -0.15 0.87 1.04
CA CYS A 7 0.24 0.10 -0.13
C CYS A 7 1.66 0.46 -0.59
N ALA A 8 2.37 -0.53 -1.14
CA ALA A 8 3.70 -0.37 -1.70
C ALA A 8 3.64 -0.16 -3.24
N VAL A 9 2.75 0.71 -3.72
CA VAL A 9 2.48 0.93 -5.16
C VAL A 9 2.88 2.33 -5.59
N ASP A 10 3.46 2.47 -6.78
CA ASP A 10 3.72 3.76 -7.41
C ASP A 10 2.45 4.32 -8.05
N ILE A 11 1.68 5.10 -7.30
CA ILE A 11 0.45 5.73 -7.80
C ILE A 11 0.67 6.80 -8.87
N THR A 12 1.91 7.11 -9.24
CA THR A 12 2.19 8.05 -10.34
C THR A 12 2.10 7.37 -11.72
N ASN A 13 2.06 6.04 -11.75
CA ASN A 13 1.75 5.29 -12.96
C ASN A 13 0.23 5.16 -13.09
N TYR A 14 -0.31 5.53 -14.25
CA TYR A 14 -1.74 5.45 -14.54
C TYR A 14 -2.10 4.02 -14.97
N ASP A 15 -2.12 3.10 -14.00
CA ASP A 15 -2.44 1.69 -14.20
C ASP A 15 -3.66 1.24 -13.37
N ALA A 16 -4.05 -0.01 -13.55
CA ALA A 16 -5.19 -0.60 -12.84
C ALA A 16 -4.99 -0.62 -11.32
N GLN A 17 -3.75 -0.73 -10.82
CA GLN A 17 -3.48 -0.72 -9.39
C GLN A 17 -3.76 0.64 -8.78
N ARG A 18 -3.31 1.71 -9.45
CA ARG A 18 -3.60 3.09 -9.06
C ARG A 18 -5.11 3.32 -8.99
N THR A 19 -5.84 2.98 -10.06
CA THR A 19 -7.29 3.18 -10.12
C THR A 19 -7.99 2.48 -8.96
N HIS A 20 -7.70 1.19 -8.74
CA HIS A 20 -8.26 0.41 -7.64
C HIS A 20 -7.99 1.04 -6.26
N ILE A 21 -6.73 1.40 -5.97
CA ILE A 21 -6.36 2.02 -4.70
C ILE A 21 -7.14 3.32 -4.48
N LEU A 22 -7.19 4.18 -5.51
CA LEU A 22 -7.86 5.46 -5.41
C LEU A 22 -9.37 5.30 -5.25
N GLU A 23 -10.00 4.39 -5.99
CA GLU A 23 -11.43 4.11 -5.86
C GLU A 23 -11.80 3.61 -4.46
N VAL A 24 -11.03 2.67 -3.90
CA VAL A 24 -11.28 2.17 -2.53
C VAL A 24 -11.14 3.30 -1.51
N VAL A 25 -10.06 4.08 -1.57
CA VAL A 25 -9.81 5.17 -0.62
C VAL A 25 -10.83 6.30 -0.77
N LEU A 26 -11.19 6.66 -2.01
CA LEU A 26 -12.22 7.67 -2.30
C LEU A 26 -13.59 7.23 -1.77
N ASN A 27 -13.98 5.98 -2.00
CA ASN A 27 -15.26 5.48 -1.53
C ASN A 27 -15.33 5.43 0.00
N LEU A 28 -14.25 4.99 0.66
CA LEU A 28 -14.18 5.05 2.14
C LEU A 28 -14.29 6.51 2.63
N HIS A 29 -13.59 7.44 1.98
CA HIS A 29 -13.69 8.86 2.32
C HIS A 29 -15.11 9.41 2.12
N HIS A 30 -15.80 9.06 1.02
CA HIS A 30 -17.19 9.47 0.75
C HIS A 30 -18.20 8.89 1.74
N LEU A 31 -17.90 7.75 2.36
CA LEU A 31 -18.69 7.19 3.46
C LEU A 31 -18.50 7.96 4.79
N GLY A 32 -17.68 9.01 4.81
CA GLY A 32 -17.40 9.82 6.00
C GLY A 32 -16.28 9.29 6.88
N GLU A 33 -15.50 8.32 6.39
CA GLU A 33 -14.34 7.79 7.11
C GLU A 33 -13.14 8.77 7.06
N ASP A 34 -12.41 8.88 8.17
CA ASP A 34 -11.14 9.62 8.21
C ASP A 34 -10.01 8.71 7.73
N VAL A 35 -9.81 8.70 6.42
CA VAL A 35 -8.83 7.86 5.76
C VAL A 35 -7.50 8.60 5.59
N THR A 36 -6.42 7.94 5.97
CA THR A 36 -5.04 8.37 5.67
C THR A 36 -4.37 7.32 4.79
N LEU A 37 -4.00 7.72 3.57
CA LEU A 37 -3.32 6.88 2.60
C LEU A 37 -1.80 7.03 2.72
N PHE A 38 -1.10 5.93 3.01
CA PHE A 38 0.36 5.86 3.08
C PHE A 38 0.93 5.34 1.76
N LEU A 39 1.80 6.13 1.15
CA LEU A 39 2.37 5.85 -0.18
C LEU A 39 3.89 5.95 -0.19
N PRO A 40 4.59 5.13 -0.99
CA PRO A 40 5.99 5.34 -1.28
C PRO A 40 6.20 6.61 -2.12
N GLN A 41 7.18 7.43 -1.76
CA GLN A 41 7.61 8.56 -2.57
C GLN A 41 8.67 8.15 -3.61
N PHE A 42 8.29 7.29 -4.57
CA PHE A 42 9.22 6.84 -5.62
C PHE A 42 9.60 7.95 -6.60
N ARG A 43 8.72 8.94 -6.81
CA ARG A 43 8.98 10.11 -7.66
C ARG A 43 8.85 11.42 -6.88
N LYS A 44 9.37 12.52 -7.44
CA LYS A 44 9.30 13.85 -6.78
C LYS A 44 7.87 14.39 -6.73
N LYS A 45 7.04 14.08 -7.73
CA LYS A 45 5.68 14.59 -7.83
C LYS A 45 4.81 13.98 -6.73
N ARG A 46 4.19 14.84 -5.92
CA ARG A 46 3.13 14.48 -4.98
C ARG A 46 1.81 14.84 -5.64
N GLU A 47 0.86 13.93 -5.61
CA GLU A 47 -0.51 14.19 -6.00
C GLU A 47 -1.30 14.66 -4.79
N SER A 48 -2.27 15.54 -5.03
CA SER A 48 -3.21 16.03 -4.03
C SER A 48 -4.53 15.28 -4.20
N PHE A 49 -5.10 14.84 -3.08
CA PHE A 49 -6.32 14.07 -3.00
C PHE A 49 -7.27 14.71 -1.97
N PRO A 50 -8.58 14.45 -2.04
CA PRO A 50 -9.54 14.97 -1.05
C PRO A 50 -9.36 14.39 0.36
N PHE A 51 -8.54 13.34 0.50
CA PHE A 51 -8.21 12.68 1.76
C PHE A 51 -6.72 12.86 2.14
N LYS A 52 -6.38 12.56 3.40
CA LYS A 52 -5.02 12.70 3.90
C LYS A 52 -4.09 11.71 3.22
N THR A 53 -2.93 12.20 2.79
CA THR A 53 -1.91 11.39 2.15
C THR A 53 -0.57 11.59 2.84
N VAL A 54 0.06 10.49 3.28
CA VAL A 54 1.38 10.48 3.90
C VAL A 54 2.34 9.79 2.94
N TYR A 55 3.36 10.52 2.53
CA TYR A 55 4.40 10.00 1.65
C TYR A 55 5.60 9.53 2.47
N VAL A 56 5.90 8.23 2.39
CA VAL A 56 7.12 7.63 2.96
C VAL A 56 8.28 7.91 2.01
N PRO A 57 9.33 8.61 2.43
CA PRO A 57 10.45 8.94 1.57
C PRO A 57 11.21 7.68 1.13
N VAL A 58 11.58 7.62 -0.15
CA VAL A 58 12.40 6.55 -0.72
C VAL A 58 13.51 7.19 -1.56
N LEU A 59 14.76 6.98 -1.18
CA LEU A 59 15.95 7.58 -1.79
C LEU A 59 16.48 6.71 -2.94
N LEU A 60 16.42 5.38 -2.83
CA LEU A 60 16.99 4.39 -3.76
C LEU A 60 16.12 4.13 -5.00
N LYS A 61 15.60 5.18 -5.64
CA LYS A 61 14.54 5.12 -6.68
C LYS A 61 14.77 4.13 -7.84
N LYS A 62 16.03 3.89 -8.22
CA LYS A 62 16.41 3.01 -9.35
C LYS A 62 16.76 1.57 -8.96
N SER A 63 16.77 1.24 -7.67
CA SER A 63 17.17 -0.09 -7.19
C SER A 63 15.96 -0.94 -6.81
N LYS A 64 16.07 -2.28 -6.93
CA LYS A 64 15.10 -3.20 -6.31
C LYS A 64 15.09 -3.08 -4.78
N LEU A 65 16.19 -2.59 -4.19
CA LEU A 65 16.28 -2.30 -2.75
C LEU A 65 15.35 -1.16 -2.30
N LYS A 66 14.77 -0.40 -3.23
CA LYS A 66 13.79 0.65 -2.90
C LYS A 66 12.58 0.11 -2.12
N PHE A 67 12.20 -1.15 -2.34
CA PHE A 67 11.11 -1.78 -1.61
C PHE A 67 11.50 -2.12 -0.18
N VAL A 68 12.76 -2.54 0.04
CA VAL A 68 13.30 -2.76 1.39
C VAL A 68 13.44 -1.45 2.14
N GLU A 69 13.97 -0.42 1.48
CA GLU A 69 14.05 0.94 2.04
C GLU A 69 12.65 1.47 2.39
N TYR A 70 11.68 1.29 1.50
CA TYR A 70 10.29 1.65 1.77
C TYR A 70 9.74 0.91 2.99
N GLU A 71 9.94 -0.40 3.12
CA GLU A 71 9.46 -1.14 4.30
C GLU A 71 10.09 -0.57 5.58
N ILE A 72 11.42 -0.36 5.61
CA ILE A 72 12.11 0.24 6.77
C ILE A 72 11.56 1.64 7.08
N GLY A 73 11.44 2.51 6.09
CA GLY A 73 10.89 3.85 6.28
C GLY A 73 9.42 3.82 6.73
N SER A 74 8.63 2.91 6.16
CA SER A 74 7.22 2.73 6.50
C SER A 74 7.06 2.28 7.94
N PHE A 75 8.01 1.53 8.51
CA PHE A 75 7.96 1.10 9.91
C PHE A 75 7.97 2.31 10.83
N PHE A 76 8.97 3.19 10.69
CA PHE A 76 9.11 4.36 11.53
C PHE A 76 7.97 5.36 11.31
N VAL A 77 7.59 5.61 10.06
CA VAL A 77 6.52 6.55 9.72
C VAL A 77 5.18 6.05 10.24
N LEU A 78 4.82 4.79 9.97
CA LEU A 78 3.55 4.22 10.44
C LEU A 78 3.50 4.14 11.97
N LEU A 79 4.60 3.70 12.60
CA LEU A 79 4.69 3.65 14.07
C LEU A 79 4.47 5.04 14.68
N ALA A 80 5.18 6.06 14.19
CA ALA A 80 5.03 7.44 14.68
C ALA A 80 3.60 7.95 14.50
N HIS A 81 2.99 7.73 13.33
CA HIS A 81 1.60 8.13 13.08
C HIS A 81 0.61 7.40 14.01
N CYS A 82 0.75 6.09 14.20
CA CYS A 82 -0.10 5.33 15.10
C CYS A 82 0.05 5.75 16.57
N LEU A 83 1.24 6.18 17.00
CA LEU A 83 1.47 6.70 18.35
C LEU A 83 0.89 8.09 18.55
N LEU A 84 0.97 8.96 17.55
CA LEU A 84 0.39 10.32 17.58
C LEU A 84 -1.14 10.29 17.46
N ARG A 85 -1.66 9.41 16.61
CA ARG A 85 -3.08 9.23 16.37
C ARG A 85 -3.38 7.78 16.03
N ARG A 86 -3.82 7.04 17.04
CA ARG A 86 -4.14 5.62 16.90
C ARG A 86 -5.35 5.41 15.95
N PRO A 87 -5.18 4.69 14.81
CA PRO A 87 -6.31 4.34 13.95
C PRO A 87 -7.13 3.20 14.57
N GLN A 88 -8.40 3.08 14.14
CA GLN A 88 -9.22 1.91 14.50
C GLN A 88 -8.82 0.68 13.68
N VAL A 89 -8.45 0.88 12.41
CA VAL A 89 -8.07 -0.19 11.48
C VAL A 89 -6.88 0.25 10.62
N VAL A 90 -5.94 -0.69 10.40
CA VAL A 90 -4.91 -0.60 9.35
C VAL A 90 -5.32 -1.50 8.19
N TYR A 91 -5.67 -0.90 7.06
CA TYR A 91 -6.01 -1.59 5.83
C TYR A 91 -4.74 -1.75 4.97
N ILE A 92 -4.33 -3.01 4.74
CA ILE A 92 -3.06 -3.36 4.14
C ILE A 92 -3.32 -3.94 2.76
N ARG A 93 -2.94 -3.22 1.71
CA ARG A 93 -2.90 -3.79 0.36
C ARG A 93 -1.60 -4.57 0.18
N LYS A 94 -1.69 -5.90 0.14
CA LYS A 94 -0.52 -6.77 0.04
C LYS A 94 0.23 -6.51 -1.26
N GLY A 95 1.49 -6.07 -1.13
CA GLY A 95 2.48 -6.07 -2.20
C GLY A 95 3.53 -7.16 -1.98
N PHE A 96 4.63 -7.09 -2.74
CA PHE A 96 5.70 -8.11 -2.73
C PHE A 96 6.36 -8.30 -1.35
N LEU A 97 6.61 -7.22 -0.61
CA LEU A 97 7.32 -7.24 0.69
C LEU A 97 6.50 -6.64 1.84
N THR A 98 5.18 -6.45 1.68
CA THR A 98 4.34 -5.71 2.63
C THR A 98 4.10 -6.50 3.92
N VAL A 99 5.04 -6.40 4.86
CA VAL A 99 5.01 -7.10 6.16
C VAL A 99 4.95 -6.10 7.31
N VAL A 100 5.62 -4.96 7.17
CA VAL A 100 5.75 -3.95 8.21
C VAL A 100 4.41 -3.48 8.80
N PRO A 101 3.36 -3.20 8.00
CA PRO A 101 2.09 -2.75 8.57
C PRO A 101 1.43 -3.79 9.46
N GLY A 102 1.60 -5.08 9.14
CA GLY A 102 1.11 -6.18 9.97
C GLY A 102 1.87 -6.26 11.30
N ILE A 103 3.19 -6.08 11.27
CA ILE A 103 4.04 -6.03 12.48
C ILE A 103 3.62 -4.86 13.37
N VAL A 104 3.54 -3.64 12.83
CA VAL A 104 3.15 -2.44 13.61
C VAL A 104 1.75 -2.60 14.19
N SER A 105 0.79 -3.11 13.40
CA SER A 105 -0.57 -3.35 13.88
C SER A 105 -0.60 -4.34 15.05
N ARG A 106 0.17 -5.44 14.94
CA ARG A 106 0.29 -6.45 16.01
C ARG A 106 0.94 -5.89 17.27
N LEU A 107 2.06 -5.17 17.13
CA LEU A 107 2.78 -4.57 18.26
C LEU A 107 1.91 -3.58 19.05
N LEU A 108 1.08 -2.81 18.36
CA LEU A 108 0.22 -1.81 18.97
C LEU A 108 -1.17 -2.32 19.36
N GLY A 109 -1.54 -3.56 19.00
CA GLY A 109 -2.88 -4.10 19.22
C GLY A 109 -3.95 -3.36 18.41
N ILE A 110 -3.64 -3.03 17.15
CA ILE A 110 -4.57 -2.39 16.20
C ILE A 110 -5.11 -3.45 15.26
N LYS A 111 -6.42 -3.39 14.96
CA LYS A 111 -7.04 -4.31 14.00
C LYS A 111 -6.44 -4.07 12.61
N SER A 112 -6.08 -5.14 11.90
CA SER A 112 -5.62 -5.04 10.53
C SER A 112 -6.49 -5.86 9.58
N ILE A 113 -6.66 -5.35 8.37
CA ILE A 113 -7.32 -6.02 7.24
C ILE A 113 -6.23 -6.18 6.18
N ILE A 114 -6.08 -7.38 5.61
CA ILE A 114 -5.11 -7.63 4.54
C ILE A 114 -5.88 -7.94 3.26
N GLU A 115 -5.73 -7.08 2.27
CA GLU A 115 -6.22 -7.27 0.92
C GLU A 115 -5.15 -7.99 0.10
N ILE A 116 -5.46 -9.20 -0.37
CA ILE A 116 -4.59 -10.00 -1.24
C ILE A 116 -5.00 -9.72 -2.68
N ASN A 117 -4.11 -9.11 -3.46
CA ASN A 117 -4.35 -8.81 -4.87
C ASN A 117 -3.85 -9.95 -5.74
N GLY A 118 -4.79 -10.65 -6.36
CA GLY A 118 -4.48 -11.83 -7.19
C GLY A 118 -3.97 -13.00 -6.35
N ILE A 119 -4.34 -14.21 -6.74
CA ILE A 119 -3.69 -15.41 -6.22
C ILE A 119 -2.61 -15.74 -7.25
N ILE A 120 -1.36 -15.35 -7.00
CA ILE A 120 -0.22 -15.63 -7.90
C ILE A 120 -0.18 -17.13 -8.28
N ALA A 121 -0.55 -18.02 -7.36
CA ALA A 121 -0.66 -19.45 -7.65
C ALA A 121 -1.74 -19.79 -8.69
N GLU A 122 -2.87 -19.08 -8.70
CA GLU A 122 -3.91 -19.22 -9.74
C GLU A 122 -3.51 -18.52 -11.03
N GLU A 123 -2.90 -17.34 -10.97
CA GLU A 123 -2.39 -16.65 -12.16
C GLU A 123 -1.31 -17.46 -12.88
N LEU A 124 -0.41 -18.12 -12.14
CA LEU A 124 0.56 -19.07 -12.69
C LEU A 124 -0.12 -20.31 -13.26
N ARG A 125 -1.15 -20.83 -12.58
CA ARG A 125 -1.91 -21.99 -13.04
C ARG A 125 -2.70 -21.69 -14.33
N VAL A 126 -3.21 -20.48 -14.49
CA VAL A 126 -3.93 -20.04 -15.69
C VAL A 126 -2.94 -19.65 -16.80
N GLY A 127 -1.86 -18.94 -16.47
CA GLY A 127 -0.82 -18.52 -17.42
C GLY A 127 -0.04 -19.69 -18.05
N LEU A 128 0.16 -20.78 -17.30
CA LEU A 128 0.73 -22.03 -17.83
C LEU A 128 -0.23 -22.82 -18.74
N ASN A 129 -1.51 -22.45 -18.81
CA ASN A 129 -2.55 -23.13 -19.58
C ASN A 129 -3.05 -22.32 -20.80
N LEU A 130 -2.42 -21.18 -21.12
CA LEU A 130 -2.71 -20.44 -22.36
C LEU A 130 -1.76 -20.90 -23.47
N PRO A 131 -2.25 -21.50 -24.58
CA PRO A 131 -1.45 -21.69 -25.77
C PRO A 131 -1.19 -20.32 -26.40
N GLY A 132 -0.06 -19.70 -26.08
CA GLY A 132 0.31 -18.40 -26.68
C GLY A 132 1.40 -17.59 -25.99
N PHE A 133 1.72 -17.86 -24.72
CA PHE A 133 2.82 -17.19 -24.02
C PHE A 133 4.04 -18.11 -23.91
N ALA A 134 4.65 -18.40 -25.05
CA ALA A 134 6.05 -18.81 -25.08
C ALA A 134 6.89 -17.57 -24.73
N VAL A 135 7.53 -17.59 -23.56
CA VAL A 135 8.51 -16.57 -23.16
C VAL A 135 9.84 -16.91 -23.87
N PRO A 136 10.51 -15.96 -24.56
CA PRO A 136 11.84 -16.18 -25.11
C PRO A 136 12.91 -16.33 -24.03
#